data_AF-A0A1L9VML0-F1
#
_entry.id   AF-A0A1L9VML0-F1
#
_cell.length_a   1.000
_cell.length_b   1.000
_cell.length_c   1.000
_cell.angle_alpha   90.00
_cell.angle_beta   90.00
_cell.angle_gamma   90.00
#
_symmetry.space_group_name_H-M   'P 1'
#
loop_
_entity.id
_entity.type
_entity.pdbx_description
1 polymer ?
#
loop_
_entity_poly.entity_id
_entity_poly.type
_entity_poly.pdbx_seq_one_letter_code
_entity_poly.pdbx_strand_id
1 'polypeptide(L)'
;MKGRANGNFIAHRENGTLANVNLSKDRGSVPIDIDCDCRFIFFCRVENNEWKVQYVKLFYEKDKVVPVDSKTVPDFPKEELEKYTPGYQYLFVAQHSLGHPILNDLPDANNEGFTAMYKAMADWIEGKDVHLFWEKK
;
A
#
# COMPACT_ATOMS: atom_id res chain seq x y z
N MET A 1 16.05 1.83 -25.25
CA MET A 1 15.10 2.41 -24.27
C MET A 1 15.65 3.74 -23.79
N LYS A 2 15.02 4.88 -24.13
CA LYS A 2 15.55 6.23 -23.87
C LYS A 2 15.60 6.57 -22.37
N GLY A 3 14.57 6.21 -21.60
CA GLY A 3 14.52 6.46 -20.16
C GLY A 3 15.69 5.86 -19.37
N ARG A 4 16.05 4.60 -19.62
CA ARG A 4 17.23 3.99 -18.98
C ARG A 4 18.54 4.73 -19.26
N ALA A 5 18.73 5.22 -20.49
CA ALA A 5 19.90 6.03 -20.84
C ALA A 5 19.92 7.37 -20.09
N ASN A 6 18.74 7.88 -19.71
CA ASN A 6 18.56 9.09 -18.92
C ASN A 6 18.52 8.81 -17.39
N GLY A 7 18.86 7.60 -16.95
CA GLY A 7 18.88 7.23 -15.54
C GLY A 7 17.51 6.95 -14.92
N ASN A 8 16.45 6.71 -15.70
CA ASN A 8 15.18 6.22 -15.17
C ASN A 8 15.30 4.75 -14.79
N PHE A 9 14.93 4.43 -13.55
CA PHE A 9 14.98 3.10 -12.98
C PHE A 9 13.75 2.83 -12.12
N ILE A 10 13.37 1.55 -12.00
CA ILE A 10 12.35 1.09 -11.06
C ILE A 10 13.03 0.13 -10.08
N ALA A 11 12.93 0.43 -8.78
CA ALA A 11 13.32 -0.51 -7.74
C ALA A 11 12.06 -1.16 -7.13
N HIS A 12 12.04 -2.49 -7.05
CA HIS A 12 11.00 -3.24 -6.34
C HIS A 12 11.53 -3.73 -5.01
N ARG A 13 10.71 -3.60 -3.96
CA ARG A 13 10.97 -4.22 -2.66
C ARG A 13 9.69 -4.79 -2.09
N GLU A 14 9.69 -6.07 -1.78
CA GLU A 14 8.63 -6.69 -0.99
C GLU A 14 8.98 -6.53 0.48
N ASN A 15 8.10 -5.88 1.24
CA ASN A 15 8.34 -5.59 2.65
C ASN A 15 7.02 -5.57 3.44
N GLY A 16 7.05 -6.10 4.66
CA GLY A 16 5.98 -5.92 5.63
C GLY A 16 5.97 -4.48 6.15
N THR A 17 4.80 -3.88 6.25
CA THR A 17 4.59 -2.58 6.89
C THR A 17 3.69 -2.77 8.08
N LEU A 18 4.20 -2.39 9.25
CA LEU A 18 3.46 -2.48 10.49
C LEU A 18 2.77 -1.14 10.76
N ALA A 19 1.44 -1.17 10.77
CA ALA A 19 0.60 -0.06 11.21
C ALA A 19 0.16 -0.34 12.65
N ASN A 20 0.62 0.49 13.59
CA ASN A 20 0.12 0.42 14.95
C ASN A 20 -1.28 1.07 15.00
N VAL A 21 -2.30 0.27 15.28
CA VAL A 21 -3.67 0.75 15.37
C VAL A 21 -4.17 0.49 16.78
N ASN A 22 -4.05 1.51 17.63
CA ASN A 22 -4.47 1.40 19.02
C ASN A 22 -6.00 1.46 19.13
N LEU A 23 -6.64 0.29 18.99
CA LEU A 23 -8.09 0.12 19.05
C LEU A 23 -8.70 0.14 20.47
N SER A 24 -7.93 0.53 21.49
CA SER A 24 -8.32 0.48 22.91
C SER A 24 -9.61 1.23 23.26
N LYS A 25 -10.12 2.09 22.37
CA LYS A 25 -11.38 2.80 22.59
C LYS A 25 -12.63 2.03 22.16
N ASP A 26 -12.56 1.13 21.16
CA ASP A 26 -13.80 0.60 20.53
C ASP A 26 -13.80 -0.91 20.18
N ARG A 27 -12.65 -1.62 20.14
CA ARG A 27 -12.62 -3.05 19.71
C ARG A 27 -11.90 -4.03 20.63
N GLY A 28 -11.47 -3.59 21.82
CA GLY A 28 -10.89 -4.47 22.84
C GLY A 28 -9.79 -3.79 23.65
N SER A 29 -9.52 -4.28 24.85
CA SER A 29 -8.48 -3.73 25.74
C SER A 29 -7.06 -4.06 25.30
N VAL A 30 -6.87 -4.90 24.26
CA VAL A 30 -5.57 -5.41 23.83
C VAL A 30 -5.07 -4.60 22.62
N PRO A 31 -3.89 -3.98 22.69
CA PRO A 31 -3.27 -3.33 21.55
C PRO A 31 -3.01 -4.34 20.43
N ILE A 32 -3.28 -3.92 19.20
CA ILE A 32 -2.98 -4.70 17.99
C ILE A 32 -2.13 -3.88 17.02
N ASP A 33 -1.36 -4.60 16.22
CA ASP A 33 -0.76 -4.09 15.01
C ASP A 33 -1.49 -4.71 13.80
N ILE A 34 -1.55 -3.96 12.71
CA ILE A 34 -1.89 -4.51 11.39
C ILE A 34 -0.60 -4.60 10.59
N ASP A 35 -0.22 -5.83 10.22
CA ASP A 35 0.96 -6.07 9.39
C ASP A 35 0.53 -6.33 7.94
N CYS A 36 0.95 -5.44 7.04
CA CYS A 36 0.60 -5.46 5.63
C CYS A 36 1.81 -5.92 4.79
N ASP A 37 1.66 -7.04 4.11
CA ASP A 37 2.61 -7.50 3.10
C ASP A 37 2.39 -6.64 1.84
N CYS A 38 3.38 -5.81 1.51
CA CYS A 38 3.29 -4.86 0.41
C CYS A 38 4.44 -5.01 -0.59
N ARG A 39 4.17 -4.75 -1.87
CA ARG A 39 5.22 -4.50 -2.87
C ARG A 39 5.43 -3.01 -3.05
N PHE A 40 6.53 -2.49 -2.55
CA PHE A 40 6.97 -1.12 -2.78
C PHE A 40 7.61 -0.97 -4.15
N ILE A 41 7.19 0.07 -4.85
CA ILE A 41 7.64 0.43 -6.20
C ILE A 41 8.22 1.84 -6.11
N PHE A 42 9.53 1.93 -6.27
CA PHE A 42 10.26 3.19 -6.26
C PHE A 42 10.53 3.60 -7.70
N PHE A 43 9.98 4.75 -8.08
CA PHE A 43 10.28 5.40 -9.36
C PHE A 43 11.51 6.27 -9.14
N CYS A 44 12.67 5.81 -9.62
CA CYS A 44 13.94 6.48 -9.41
C CYS A 44 14.42 7.17 -10.68
N ARG A 45 15.08 8.32 -10.52
CA ARG A 45 15.73 9.06 -11.61
C ARG A 45 17.06 9.62 -11.11
N VAL A 46 18.05 9.65 -12.00
CA VAL A 46 19.28 10.40 -11.77
C VAL A 46 19.04 11.88 -12.04
N GLU A 47 19.31 12.73 -11.05
CA GLU A 47 19.27 14.17 -11.16
C GLU A 47 20.55 14.76 -10.61
N ASN A 48 21.19 15.67 -11.34
CA ASN A 48 22.47 16.27 -10.92
C ASN A 48 23.53 15.23 -10.50
N ASN A 49 23.57 14.09 -11.22
CA ASN A 49 24.46 12.96 -10.96
C ASN A 49 24.20 12.21 -9.64
N GLU A 50 23.00 12.35 -9.05
CA GLU A 50 22.56 11.65 -7.84
C GLU A 50 21.28 10.84 -8.10
N TRP A 51 21.18 9.65 -7.48
CA TRP A 51 19.95 8.85 -7.53
C TRP A 51 18.90 9.40 -6.57
N LYS A 52 17.72 9.72 -7.10
CA LYS A 52 16.59 10.18 -6.31
C LYS A 52 15.37 9.31 -6.51
N VAL A 53 14.65 9.05 -5.42
CA VAL A 53 13.30 8.49 -5.44
C VAL A 53 12.35 9.64 -5.75
N GLN A 54 11.69 9.57 -6.90
CA GLN A 54 10.72 10.56 -7.37
C GLN A 54 9.32 10.24 -6.83
N TYR A 55 8.97 8.96 -6.83
CA TYR A 55 7.69 8.48 -6.32
C TYR A 55 7.89 7.15 -5.59
N VAL A 56 7.09 6.96 -4.54
CA VAL A 56 6.90 5.66 -3.88
C VAL A 56 5.45 5.30 -4.02
N LYS A 57 5.20 4.13 -4.60
CA LYS A 57 3.88 3.51 -4.67
C LYS A 57 3.95 2.11 -4.11
N LEU A 58 2.80 1.54 -3.81
CA LEU A 58 2.70 0.23 -3.20
C LEU A 58 1.53 -0.55 -3.79
N PHE A 59 1.70 -1.88 -3.81
CA PHE A 59 0.58 -2.80 -3.87
C PHE A 59 0.40 -3.41 -2.50
N TYR A 60 -0.83 -3.41 -2.01
CA TYR A 60 -1.22 -4.19 -0.85
C TYR A 60 -1.61 -5.59 -1.32
N GLU A 61 -0.88 -6.61 -0.89
CA GLU A 61 -1.12 -7.98 -1.33
C GLU A 61 -1.91 -8.78 -0.28
N LYS A 62 -1.69 -8.48 1.00
CA LYS A 62 -2.31 -9.18 2.13
C LYS A 62 -2.05 -8.41 3.41
N ASP A 63 -2.99 -8.42 4.33
CA ASP A 63 -2.80 -7.93 5.68
C ASP A 63 -3.24 -8.94 6.74
N LYS A 64 -2.75 -8.75 7.97
CA LYS A 64 -3.05 -9.61 9.12
C LYS A 64 -3.07 -8.80 10.41
N VAL A 65 -3.94 -9.20 11.32
CA VAL A 65 -4.00 -8.67 12.69
C VAL A 65 -2.95 -9.39 13.53
N VAL A 66 -2.09 -8.62 14.19
CA VAL A 66 -1.05 -9.12 15.10
C VAL A 66 -1.34 -8.58 16.50
N PRO A 67 -1.83 -9.42 17.43
CA PRO A 67 -2.06 -8.97 18.80
C PRO A 67 -0.72 -8.84 19.54
N VAL A 68 -0.52 -7.71 20.22
CA VAL A 68 0.75 -7.42 20.93
C VAL A 68 1.00 -8.42 22.07
N ASP A 69 -0.06 -8.94 22.69
CA ASP A 69 0.02 -9.95 23.74
C ASP A 69 0.24 -11.39 23.21
N SER A 70 0.31 -11.56 21.88
CA SER A 70 0.41 -12.85 21.20
C SER A 70 -0.72 -13.84 21.50
N LYS A 71 -1.86 -13.39 22.00
CA LYS A 71 -2.94 -14.26 22.50
C LYS A 71 -4.32 -13.83 22.03
N THR A 72 -4.67 -12.56 22.21
CA THR A 72 -6.05 -12.10 22.06
C THR A 72 -6.22 -11.34 20.76
N VAL A 73 -6.77 -12.03 19.75
CA VAL A 73 -7.17 -11.41 18.49
C VAL A 73 -8.58 -10.82 18.63
N PRO A 74 -8.78 -9.50 18.44
CA PRO A 74 -10.11 -8.89 18.43
C PRO A 74 -11.00 -9.45 17.32
N ASP A 75 -12.32 -9.30 17.48
CA ASP A 75 -13.25 -9.72 16.45
C ASP A 75 -13.27 -8.73 15.26
N PHE A 76 -13.20 -9.29 14.05
CA PHE A 76 -13.34 -8.58 12.79
C PHE A 76 -14.46 -9.25 11.99
N PRO A 77 -15.71 -8.76 12.12
CA PRO A 77 -16.85 -9.36 11.44
C PRO A 77 -16.62 -9.44 9.94
N LYS A 78 -16.91 -10.61 9.37
CA LYS A 78 -16.70 -10.89 7.95
C LYS A 78 -17.41 -9.87 7.04
N GLU A 79 -18.63 -9.49 7.40
CA GLU A 79 -19.43 -8.48 6.69
C GLU A 79 -18.81 -7.07 6.67
N GLU A 80 -17.97 -6.73 7.65
CA GLU A 80 -17.21 -5.48 7.66
C GLU A 80 -15.95 -5.59 6.79
N LEU A 81 -15.29 -6.74 6.80
CA LEU A 81 -14.09 -6.99 5.98
C LEU A 81 -14.43 -7.02 4.49
N GLU A 82 -15.54 -7.64 4.10
CA GLU A 82 -15.98 -7.79 2.69
C GLU A 82 -16.32 -6.45 2.00
N LYS A 83 -16.39 -5.35 2.75
CA LYS A 83 -16.52 -3.99 2.20
C LYS A 83 -15.23 -3.46 1.58
N TYR A 84 -14.10 -4.10 1.89
CA TYR A 84 -12.77 -3.64 1.52
C TYR A 84 -12.02 -4.71 0.72
N THR A 85 -11.01 -4.28 -0.02
CA THR A 85 -10.16 -5.18 -0.80
C THR A 85 -9.39 -6.14 0.11
N PRO A 86 -9.29 -7.44 -0.21
CA PRO A 86 -8.62 -8.43 0.63
C PRO A 86 -7.16 -8.13 1.01
N GLY A 87 -6.43 -7.36 0.19
CA GLY A 87 -5.03 -7.01 0.46
C GLY A 87 -4.83 -6.04 1.64
N TYR A 88 -5.87 -5.34 2.08
CA TYR A 88 -5.80 -4.30 3.10
C TYR A 88 -7.09 -4.17 3.95
N GLN A 89 -7.92 -5.22 3.98
CA GLN A 89 -9.24 -5.18 4.60
C GLN A 89 -9.18 -4.98 6.12
N TYR A 90 -8.23 -5.59 6.83
CA TYR A 90 -8.09 -5.45 8.27
C TYR A 90 -7.57 -4.06 8.63
N LEU A 91 -6.61 -3.55 7.86
CA LEU A 91 -6.11 -2.18 8.00
C LEU A 91 -7.25 -1.18 7.87
N PHE A 92 -8.09 -1.35 6.86
CA PHE A 92 -9.18 -0.42 6.58
C PHE A 92 -10.29 -0.48 7.62
N VAL A 93 -10.70 -1.67 8.05
CA VAL A 93 -11.65 -1.82 9.16
C VAL A 93 -11.10 -1.14 10.43
N ALA A 94 -9.82 -1.34 10.72
CA ALA A 94 -9.19 -0.75 11.91
C ALA A 94 -9.10 0.78 11.80
N GLN A 95 -8.65 1.33 10.68
CA GLN A 95 -8.59 2.78 10.44
C GLN A 95 -9.98 3.45 10.43
N HIS A 96 -10.97 2.81 9.81
CA HIS A 96 -12.34 3.30 9.79
C HIS A 96 -12.93 3.36 11.20
N SER A 97 -12.66 2.35 12.03
CA SER A 97 -13.12 2.36 13.43
C SER A 97 -12.49 3.49 14.27
N LEU A 98 -11.33 4.02 13.85
CA LEU A 98 -10.72 5.20 14.45
C LEU A 98 -11.20 6.53 13.85
N GLY A 99 -12.14 6.48 12.89
CA GLY A 99 -12.68 7.67 12.22
C GLY A 99 -11.79 8.26 11.12
N HIS A 100 -10.78 7.52 10.64
CA HIS A 100 -9.96 7.99 9.53
C HIS A 100 -10.73 7.91 8.20
N PRO A 101 -10.56 8.90 7.30
CA PRO A 101 -11.10 8.82 5.95
C PRO A 101 -10.42 7.68 5.20
N ILE A 102 -11.22 6.96 4.40
CA ILE A 102 -10.77 5.79 3.66
C ILE A 102 -10.49 6.20 2.23
N LEU A 103 -9.29 5.91 1.74
CA LEU A 103 -8.97 6.00 0.32
C LEU A 103 -9.53 4.75 -0.37
N ASN A 104 -10.51 4.93 -1.23
CA ASN A 104 -11.04 3.82 -2.03
C ASN A 104 -10.12 3.57 -3.24
N ASP A 105 -10.20 2.36 -3.80
CA ASP A 105 -9.54 1.99 -5.05
C ASP A 105 -7.99 2.02 -5.01
N LEU A 106 -7.39 1.73 -3.85
CA LEU A 106 -5.94 1.55 -3.76
C LEU A 106 -5.49 0.36 -4.64
N PRO A 107 -4.35 0.47 -5.35
CA PRO A 107 -3.87 -0.61 -6.20
C PRO A 107 -3.69 -1.94 -5.45
N ASP A 108 -4.35 -2.98 -5.94
CA ASP A 108 -4.22 -4.36 -5.50
C ASP A 108 -4.01 -5.27 -6.71
N ALA A 109 -3.46 -6.47 -6.52
CA ALA A 109 -3.07 -7.37 -7.61
C ALA A 109 -4.18 -7.74 -8.61
N ASN A 110 -5.45 -7.49 -8.28
CA ASN A 110 -6.65 -7.90 -9.00
C ASN A 110 -7.54 -6.72 -9.43
N ASN A 111 -7.06 -5.47 -9.34
CA ASN A 111 -7.84 -4.30 -9.75
C ASN A 111 -7.21 -3.49 -10.89
N GLU A 112 -7.95 -2.50 -11.41
CA GLU A 112 -7.48 -1.64 -12.50
C GLU A 112 -6.21 -0.86 -12.12
N GLY A 113 -6.05 -0.53 -10.83
CA GLY A 113 -4.85 0.10 -10.27
C GLY A 113 -3.58 -0.73 -10.49
N PHE A 114 -3.65 -2.07 -10.48
CA PHE A 114 -2.54 -2.93 -10.86
C PHE A 114 -2.06 -2.64 -12.27
N THR A 115 -2.99 -2.72 -13.23
CA THR A 115 -2.68 -2.57 -14.65
C THR A 115 -2.19 -1.14 -14.94
N ALA A 116 -2.82 -0.13 -14.34
CA ALA A 116 -2.41 1.26 -14.44
C ALA A 116 -0.98 1.48 -13.92
N MET A 117 -0.62 0.88 -12.79
CA MET A 117 0.72 0.97 -12.22
C MET A 117 1.78 0.31 -13.11
N TYR A 118 1.52 -0.90 -13.62
CA TYR A 118 2.45 -1.57 -14.54
C TYR A 118 2.65 -0.78 -15.84
N LYS A 119 1.57 -0.18 -16.37
CA LYS A 119 1.68 0.73 -17.51
C LYS A 119 2.56 1.94 -17.17
N ALA A 120 2.35 2.57 -16.02
CA ALA A 120 3.17 3.69 -15.57
C ALA A 120 4.65 3.30 -15.41
N MET A 121 4.94 2.12 -14.86
CA MET A 121 6.31 1.61 -14.76
C MET A 121 6.95 1.40 -16.14
N ALA A 122 6.22 0.86 -17.11
CA ALA A 122 6.71 0.70 -18.47
C ALA A 122 7.00 2.06 -19.11
N ASP A 123 6.07 3.00 -19.00
CA ASP A 123 6.22 4.36 -19.52
C ASP A 123 7.42 5.10 -18.87
N TRP A 124 7.62 4.93 -17.55
CA TRP A 124 8.77 5.49 -16.83
C TRP A 124 10.12 5.02 -17.39
N ILE A 125 10.26 3.70 -17.60
CA ILE A 125 11.49 3.08 -18.12
C ILE A 125 11.78 3.54 -19.55
N GLU A 126 10.73 3.88 -20.31
CA GLU A 126 10.86 4.45 -21.65
C GLU A 126 11.23 5.94 -21.65
N GLY A 127 11.04 6.65 -20.52
CA GLY A 127 11.33 8.07 -20.40
C GLY A 127 10.12 8.97 -20.61
N LYS A 128 8.92 8.42 -20.55
CA LYS A 128 7.67 9.17 -20.67
C LYS A 128 7.26 9.74 -19.31
N ASP A 129 6.41 10.75 -19.35
CA ASP A 129 5.70 11.23 -18.17
C ASP A 129 4.69 10.19 -17.70
N VAL A 130 4.55 10.08 -16.39
CA VAL A 130 3.66 9.12 -15.73
C VAL A 130 2.65 9.86 -14.87
N HIS A 131 1.39 9.44 -14.94
CA HIS A 131 0.35 9.90 -14.03
C HIS A 131 0.12 8.83 -12.98
N LEU A 132 0.44 9.12 -11.72
CA LEU A 132 0.44 8.16 -10.60
C LEU A 132 -0.68 8.41 -9.57
N PHE A 133 -1.61 9.32 -9.84
CA PHE A 133 -2.60 9.80 -8.87
C PHE A 133 -4.03 9.64 -9.40
N TRP A 134 -4.38 8.41 -9.75
CA TRP A 134 -5.70 8.03 -10.26
C TRP A 134 -6.70 7.61 -9.16
N GLU A 135 -6.21 7.45 -7.93
CA GLU A 135 -7.02 7.13 -6.74
C GLU A 135 -8.01 8.28 -6.45
N LYS A 136 -9.27 7.94 -6.14
CA LYS A 136 -10.29 8.93 -5.76
C LYS A 136 -10.30 9.09 -4.24
N LYS A 137 -10.31 10.34 -3.77
CA LYS A 137 -10.50 10.68 -2.35
C LYS A 137 -11.95 10.46 -1.92
#